data_AF-A0A8C1LZ23-F1
#
_entry.id   AF-A0A8C1LZ23-F1
#
_cell.length_a   1.000
_cell.length_b   1.000
_cell.length_c   1.000
_cell.angle_alpha   90.00
_cell.angle_beta   90.00
_cell.angle_gamma   90.00
#
_symmetry.space_group_name_H-M   'P 1'
#
loop_
_entity.id
_entity.type
_entity.pdbx_description
1 polymer ?
#
loop_
_entity_poly.entity_id
_entity_poly.type
_entity_poly.pdbx_seq_one_letter_code
_entity_poly.pdbx_strand_id
1 'polypeptide(L)'
;MSVFSEPALEKKLSELSNSQQSVQTLSLWLIHHRKHSKTIVKVWYNELKKAQVSRKLTFLYLANDVIQNSKRKGPEFTQDFSPVIVDAFKHVSSEGDESCKKQLGRVLSIWQERAVYENDILDKLSDVLQVEKKAKKRPYEEIKVNDNDFASQSSPAEPPQTADLIRALQELENAASSDAALRQRISTLPPEVQDTSLLHKVTDKESGERLSRLVEEACMLLADYSGRLAAEIDDRRQLTRTLAVFLQSQRDGLAQNEQKLEVGKLTDFTFSFLFFFILSCCLYVSVSSFYSFSLYLCSCYYCDHSCMWLLHIWVCSAHRGQ
;
A
#
# COMPACT_ATOMS: atom_id res chain seq x y z
N MET A 1 35.65 29.41 -7.21
CA MET A 1 34.74 28.58 -6.38
C MET A 1 35.06 28.87 -4.92
N SER A 2 34.11 29.37 -4.13
CA SER A 2 34.35 29.59 -2.68
C SER A 2 34.62 28.26 -1.99
N VAL A 3 35.60 28.20 -1.09
CA VAL A 3 35.85 27.03 -0.25
C VAL A 3 34.72 26.90 0.79
N PHE A 4 34.31 25.67 1.11
CA PHE A 4 33.33 25.42 2.16
C PHE A 4 33.96 25.61 3.55
N SER A 5 33.28 26.31 4.43
CA SER A 5 33.59 26.38 5.86
C SER A 5 32.32 26.59 6.68
N GLU A 6 32.28 26.10 7.93
CA GLU A 6 31.13 26.29 8.82
C GLU A 6 30.80 27.79 9.05
N PRO A 7 31.77 28.68 9.31
CA PRO A 7 31.47 30.11 9.50
C PRO A 7 30.88 30.78 8.25
N ALA A 8 31.29 30.34 7.05
CA ALA A 8 30.71 30.85 5.81
C ALA A 8 29.25 30.41 5.66
N LEU A 9 28.91 29.19 6.08
CA LEU A 9 27.54 28.70 6.12
C LEU A 9 26.70 29.45 7.16
N GLU A 10 27.21 29.62 8.38
CA GLU A 10 26.53 30.37 9.44
C GLU A 10 26.21 31.80 8.98
N LYS A 11 27.17 32.48 8.36
CA LYS A 11 26.94 33.80 7.78
C LYS A 11 25.83 33.79 6.72
N LYS A 12 25.86 32.83 5.78
CA LYS A 12 24.82 32.69 4.75
C LYS A 12 23.43 32.39 5.33
N LEU A 13 23.35 31.57 6.37
CA LEU A 13 22.11 31.28 7.09
C LEU A 13 21.60 32.51 7.85
N SER A 14 22.50 33.32 8.41
CA SER A 14 22.15 34.57 9.08
C SER A 14 21.50 35.58 8.12
N GLU A 15 21.92 35.58 6.85
CA GLU A 15 21.41 36.44 5.76
C GLU A 15 20.21 35.84 5.00
N LEU A 16 19.84 34.58 5.29
CA LEU A 16 18.74 33.89 4.62
C LEU A 16 17.39 34.61 4.85
N SER A 17 16.70 34.92 3.75
CA SER A 17 15.36 35.53 3.74
C SER A 17 14.31 34.59 3.16
N ASN A 18 13.02 34.92 3.37
CA ASN A 18 11.88 34.19 2.82
C ASN A 18 11.68 34.38 1.30
N SER A 19 12.53 35.15 0.63
CA SER A 19 12.46 35.32 -0.82
C SER A 19 12.93 34.07 -1.56
N GLN A 20 12.24 33.74 -2.67
CA GLN A 20 12.57 32.58 -3.49
C GLN A 20 14.03 32.58 -3.96
N GLN A 21 14.53 33.76 -4.36
CA GLN A 21 15.91 33.91 -4.84
C GLN A 21 16.94 33.65 -3.75
N SER A 22 16.70 34.09 -2.51
CA SER A 22 17.59 33.83 -1.38
C SER A 22 17.70 32.33 -1.08
N VAL A 23 16.54 31.64 -1.03
CA VAL A 23 16.47 30.20 -0.80
C VAL A 23 17.18 29.42 -1.92
N GLN A 24 16.85 29.71 -3.18
CA GLN A 24 17.43 29.00 -4.33
C GLN A 24 18.95 29.21 -4.46
N THR A 25 19.42 30.44 -4.27
CA THR A 25 20.85 30.75 -4.36
C THR A 25 21.65 30.00 -3.30
N LEU A 26 21.14 29.97 -2.06
CA LEU A 26 21.80 29.22 -0.99
C LEU A 26 21.69 27.71 -1.22
N SER A 27 20.53 27.20 -1.62
CA SER A 27 20.31 25.79 -1.94
C SER A 27 21.31 25.29 -2.99
N LEU A 28 21.49 26.03 -4.09
CA LEU A 28 22.46 25.68 -5.13
C LEU A 28 23.89 25.63 -4.59
N TRP A 29 24.27 26.58 -3.74
CA TRP A 29 25.58 26.59 -3.09
C TRP A 29 25.77 25.39 -2.17
N LEU A 30 24.76 25.00 -1.39
CA LEU A 30 24.80 23.79 -0.54
C LEU A 30 24.93 22.51 -1.38
N ILE A 31 24.17 22.39 -2.47
CA ILE A 31 24.22 21.25 -3.39
C ILE A 31 25.60 21.13 -4.04
N HIS A 32 26.22 22.26 -4.39
CA HIS A 32 27.60 22.28 -4.90
C HIS A 32 28.60 21.70 -3.87
N HIS A 33 28.40 21.99 -2.59
CA HIS A 33 29.24 21.50 -1.48
C HIS A 33 28.71 20.22 -0.82
N ARG A 34 27.91 19.39 -1.52
CA ARG A 34 27.27 18.19 -0.95
C ARG A 34 28.21 17.17 -0.30
N LYS A 35 29.51 17.17 -0.63
CA LYS A 35 30.53 16.36 0.07
C LYS A 35 30.60 16.65 1.58
N HIS A 36 30.11 17.82 1.99
CA HIS A 36 30.03 18.25 3.38
C HIS A 36 28.59 18.19 3.93
N SER A 37 27.70 17.39 3.33
CA SER A 37 26.26 17.30 3.70
C SER A 37 26.03 17.10 5.19
N LYS A 38 26.75 16.17 5.83
CA LYS A 38 26.68 15.93 7.28
C LYS A 38 26.94 17.18 8.11
N THR A 39 28.01 17.90 7.77
CA THR A 39 28.39 19.15 8.44
C THR A 39 27.37 20.25 8.17
N ILE A 40 26.91 20.36 6.93
CA ILE A 40 25.87 21.33 6.52
C ILE A 40 24.59 21.11 7.33
N VAL A 41 24.09 19.87 7.41
CA VAL A 41 22.86 19.54 8.12
C VAL A 41 23.00 19.83 9.62
N LYS A 42 24.15 19.49 10.22
CA LYS A 42 24.45 19.81 11.61
C LYS A 42 24.41 21.31 11.89
N VAL A 43 25.10 22.12 11.09
CA VAL A 43 25.13 23.58 11.23
C VAL A 43 23.73 24.16 11.00
N TRP A 44 23.03 23.72 9.94
CA TRP A 44 21.66 24.13 9.65
C TRP A 44 20.72 23.89 10.84
N TYR A 45 20.79 22.71 11.46
CA TYR A 45 19.92 22.36 12.58
C TYR A 45 20.25 23.18 13.84
N ASN A 46 21.52 23.42 14.11
CA ASN A 46 21.96 24.28 15.21
C ASN A 46 21.49 25.74 15.02
N GLU A 47 21.62 26.27 13.81
CA GLU A 47 21.18 27.64 13.48
C GLU A 47 19.65 27.77 13.45
N LEU A 48 18.93 26.73 13.00
CA LEU A 48 17.46 26.67 13.10
C LEU A 48 16.99 26.83 14.54
N LYS A 49 17.67 26.16 15.50
CA LYS A 49 17.31 26.25 16.92
C LYS A 49 17.50 27.65 17.51
N LYS A 50 18.57 28.34 17.09
CA LYS A 50 18.91 29.70 17.54
C LYS A 50 18.09 30.77 16.84
N ALA A 51 17.54 30.49 15.66
CA ALA A 51 16.80 31.46 14.86
C ALA A 51 15.52 31.95 15.56
N GLN A 52 15.11 33.18 15.26
CA GLN A 52 13.82 33.70 15.70
C GLN A 52 12.66 32.92 15.05
N VAL A 53 11.53 32.78 15.76
CA VAL A 53 10.33 32.06 15.32
C VAL A 53 9.91 32.43 13.89
N SER A 54 9.90 33.73 13.56
CA SER A 54 9.54 34.26 12.23
C SER A 54 10.43 33.76 11.09
N ARG A 55 11.66 33.31 11.38
CA ARG A 55 12.64 32.84 10.40
C ARG A 55 12.70 31.31 10.30
N LYS A 56 12.22 30.58 11.31
CA LYS A 56 12.34 29.11 11.37
C LYS A 56 11.69 28.42 10.17
N LEU A 57 10.57 28.95 9.68
CA LEU A 57 9.91 28.42 8.48
C LEU A 57 10.78 28.57 7.21
N THR A 58 11.59 29.62 7.11
CA THR A 58 12.50 29.82 5.98
C THR A 58 13.61 28.76 5.94
N PHE A 59 14.09 28.31 7.10
CA PHE A 59 15.05 27.21 7.18
C PHE A 59 14.45 25.89 6.66
N LEU A 60 13.17 25.65 6.93
CA LEU A 60 12.43 24.49 6.42
C LEU A 60 12.23 24.59 4.90
N TYR A 61 11.97 25.78 4.36
CA TYR A 61 11.93 25.98 2.90
C TYR A 61 13.28 25.73 2.24
N LEU A 62 14.38 26.12 2.88
CA LEU A 62 15.72 25.79 2.41
C LEU A 62 15.97 24.28 2.42
N ALA A 63 15.66 23.59 3.52
CA ALA A 63 15.81 22.14 3.60
C ALA A 63 14.98 21.43 2.52
N ASN A 64 13.73 21.86 2.33
CA ASN A 64 12.86 21.37 1.28
C ASN A 64 13.49 21.51 -0.12
N ASP A 65 13.98 22.70 -0.46
CA ASP A 65 14.59 22.94 -1.78
C ASP A 65 15.88 22.12 -1.97
N VAL A 66 16.73 22.05 -0.95
CA VAL A 66 17.98 21.28 -0.97
C VAL A 66 17.71 19.79 -1.15
N ILE A 67 16.87 19.19 -0.30
CA ILE A 67 16.56 17.76 -0.32
C ILE A 67 15.98 17.35 -1.67
N GLN A 68 15.05 18.14 -2.22
CA GLN A 68 14.40 17.80 -3.47
C GLN A 68 15.31 18.00 -4.69
N ASN A 69 16.08 19.08 -4.74
CA ASN A 69 16.93 19.40 -5.88
C ASN A 69 18.25 18.61 -5.86
N SER A 70 18.72 18.13 -4.70
CA SER A 70 19.92 17.31 -4.62
C SER A 70 19.72 15.88 -5.12
N LYS A 71 18.49 15.36 -5.15
CA LYS A 71 18.18 13.96 -5.55
C LYS A 71 18.83 13.54 -6.88
N ARG A 72 18.93 14.46 -7.85
CA ARG A 72 19.56 14.20 -9.17
C ARG A 72 21.08 14.07 -9.10
N LYS A 73 21.70 14.57 -8.03
CA LYS A 73 23.15 14.61 -7.82
C LYS A 73 23.61 13.51 -6.86
N GLY A 74 22.76 13.11 -5.93
CA GLY A 74 23.00 12.00 -5.01
C GLY A 74 22.05 12.02 -3.79
N PRO A 75 22.04 10.95 -2.98
CA PRO A 75 21.13 10.80 -1.85
C PRO A 75 21.64 11.44 -0.54
N GLU A 76 22.83 12.06 -0.55
CA GLU A 76 23.56 12.43 0.67
C GLU A 76 22.72 13.34 1.59
N PHE A 77 22.09 14.37 1.03
CA PHE A 77 21.22 15.26 1.80
C PHE A 77 19.95 14.57 2.30
N THR A 78 19.29 13.75 1.49
CA THR A 78 18.12 12.99 1.94
C THR A 78 18.46 12.13 3.15
N GLN A 79 19.57 11.40 3.09
CA GLN A 79 20.04 10.55 4.18
C GLN A 79 20.45 11.35 5.42
N ASP A 80 21.22 12.43 5.26
CA ASP A 80 21.74 13.18 6.40
C ASP A 80 20.68 14.06 7.09
N PHE A 81 19.66 14.53 6.36
CA PHE A 81 18.51 15.23 6.96
C PHE A 81 17.56 14.29 7.71
N SER A 82 17.43 13.03 7.26
CA SER A 82 16.52 12.03 7.85
C SER A 82 16.52 11.98 9.39
N PRO A 83 17.68 11.84 10.08
CA PRO A 83 17.70 11.73 11.54
C PRO A 83 17.31 13.02 12.28
N VAL A 84 17.39 14.19 11.65
CA VAL A 84 17.12 15.48 12.31
C VAL A 84 15.80 16.11 11.91
N ILE A 85 15.17 15.65 10.83
CA ILE A 85 14.05 16.37 10.23
C ILE A 85 12.77 16.30 11.07
N VAL A 86 12.53 15.18 11.75
CA VAL A 86 11.39 15.03 12.67
C VAL A 86 11.53 16.00 13.85
N ASP A 87 12.72 16.07 14.44
CA ASP A 87 12.98 16.99 15.55
C ASP A 87 12.93 18.45 15.10
N ALA A 88 13.37 18.76 13.88
CA ALA A 88 13.24 20.08 13.30
C ALA A 88 11.77 20.48 13.13
N PHE A 89 10.94 19.62 12.55
CA PHE A 89 9.49 19.84 12.44
C PHE A 89 8.85 20.04 13.81
N LYS A 90 9.20 19.21 14.80
CA LYS A 90 8.67 19.30 16.17
C LYS A 90 9.01 20.64 16.80
N HIS A 91 10.26 21.07 16.65
CA HIS A 91 10.72 22.34 17.18
C HIS A 91 10.00 23.53 16.53
N VAL A 92 9.89 23.56 15.20
CA VAL A 92 9.18 24.64 14.50
C VAL A 92 7.69 24.63 14.79
N SER A 93 7.06 23.45 14.85
CA SER A 93 5.64 23.28 15.21
C SER A 93 5.35 23.75 16.64
N SER A 94 6.26 23.51 17.59
CA SER A 94 6.07 23.88 19.00
C SER A 94 6.17 25.39 19.27
N GLU A 95 6.93 26.12 18.45
CA GLU A 95 7.11 27.57 18.62
C GLU A 95 6.27 28.40 17.64
N GLY A 96 5.77 27.77 16.58
CA GLY A 96 4.99 28.40 15.53
C GLY A 96 3.50 28.50 15.85
N ASP A 97 2.85 29.50 15.26
CA ASP A 97 1.41 29.66 15.29
C ASP A 97 0.70 28.70 14.29
N GLU A 98 -0.64 28.72 14.28
CA GLU A 98 -1.43 27.89 13.36
C GLU A 98 -1.14 28.17 11.88
N SER A 99 -0.72 29.40 11.55
CA SER A 99 -0.26 29.74 10.20
C SER A 99 1.03 28.98 9.87
N CYS A 100 2.01 28.97 10.77
CA CYS A 100 3.24 28.21 10.62
C CYS A 100 2.96 26.71 10.42
N LYS A 101 2.07 26.12 11.24
CA LYS A 101 1.70 24.70 11.14
C LYS A 101 1.04 24.35 9.81
N LYS A 102 0.16 25.21 9.27
CA LYS A 102 -0.40 25.03 7.91
C LYS A 102 0.69 24.99 6.84
N GLN A 103 1.74 25.80 7.01
CA GLN A 103 2.82 25.88 6.03
C GLN A 103 3.74 24.66 6.14
N LEU A 104 3.98 24.15 7.35
CA LEU A 104 4.64 22.85 7.55
C LEU A 104 3.83 21.70 6.94
N GLY A 105 2.50 21.72 7.10
CA GLY A 105 1.59 20.74 6.49
C GLY A 105 1.69 20.74 4.96
N ARG A 106 1.81 21.92 4.34
CA ARG A 106 2.07 22.03 2.88
C ARG A 106 3.39 21.39 2.47
N VAL A 107 4.47 21.63 3.22
CA VAL A 107 5.77 21.00 2.94
C VAL A 107 5.66 19.47 3.07
N LEU A 108 4.97 18.98 4.11
CA LEU A 108 4.74 17.54 4.31
C LEU A 108 3.93 16.91 3.18
N SER A 109 2.86 17.57 2.71
CA SER A 109 2.06 17.11 1.56
C SER A 109 2.94 16.92 0.32
N ILE A 110 3.79 17.90 0.02
CA ILE A 110 4.72 17.82 -1.12
C ILE A 110 5.68 16.63 -0.96
N TRP A 111 6.14 16.35 0.26
CA TRP A 111 7.05 15.23 0.52
C TRP A 111 6.37 13.87 0.38
N GLN A 112 5.09 13.77 0.77
CA GLN A 112 4.27 12.58 0.54
C GLN A 112 4.03 12.36 -0.95
N GLU A 113 3.56 13.40 -1.66
CA GLU A 113 3.28 13.33 -3.11
C GLU A 113 4.49 12.93 -3.94
N ARG A 114 5.69 13.37 -3.54
CA ARG A 114 6.95 13.13 -4.27
C ARG A 114 7.79 11.97 -3.71
N ALA A 115 7.26 11.21 -2.75
CA ALA A 115 7.98 10.16 -2.02
C ALA A 115 9.40 10.61 -1.64
N VAL A 116 9.49 11.72 -0.89
CA VAL A 116 10.79 12.29 -0.48
C VAL A 116 11.47 11.41 0.56
N TYR A 117 10.68 10.85 1.46
CA TYR A 117 11.07 9.90 2.49
C TYR A 117 10.17 8.67 2.46
N GLU A 118 10.59 7.61 3.16
CA GLU A 118 9.76 6.44 3.44
C GLU A 118 8.58 6.78 4.36
N ASN A 119 7.52 5.97 4.28
CA ASN A 119 6.27 6.20 5.01
C ASN A 119 6.48 6.33 6.53
N ASP A 120 7.40 5.56 7.12
CA ASP A 120 7.72 5.62 8.56
C ASP A 120 8.12 7.02 9.04
N ILE A 121 8.86 7.77 8.23
CA ILE A 121 9.30 9.13 8.57
C ILE A 121 8.15 10.11 8.31
N LEU A 122 7.42 9.93 7.20
CA LEU A 122 6.29 10.78 6.83
C LEU A 122 5.15 10.70 7.86
N ASP A 123 4.89 9.52 8.41
CA ASP A 123 3.91 9.30 9.48
C ASP A 123 4.33 10.01 10.77
N LYS A 124 5.61 9.89 11.18
CA LYS A 124 6.14 10.62 12.34
C LYS A 124 6.04 12.15 12.19
N LEU A 125 6.26 12.66 10.98
CA LEU A 125 6.10 14.09 10.67
C LEU A 125 4.63 14.51 10.74
N SER A 126 3.71 13.65 10.30
CA SER A 126 2.25 13.89 10.43
C SER A 126 1.86 13.99 11.90
N ASP A 127 2.31 13.05 12.74
CA ASP A 127 2.02 13.04 14.19
C ASP A 127 2.48 14.33 14.88
N VAL A 128 3.65 14.85 14.49
CA VAL A 128 4.20 16.10 15.03
C VAL A 128 3.31 17.31 14.75
N LEU A 129 2.64 17.34 13.60
CA LEU A 129 1.74 18.44 13.23
C LEU A 129 0.34 18.30 13.85
N GLN A 130 0.00 17.13 14.39
CA GLN A 130 -1.32 16.84 14.97
C GLN A 130 -1.43 17.10 16.49
N VAL A 131 -0.48 17.78 17.13
CA VAL A 131 -0.50 18.02 18.59
C VAL A 131 -0.80 19.49 18.96
N GLU A 132 -2.10 19.79 19.10
CA GLU A 132 -2.74 20.50 20.24
C GLU A 132 -4.28 20.25 20.23
N LYS A 133 -4.71 19.01 19.97
CA LYS A 133 -6.07 18.54 20.29
C LYS A 133 -6.02 17.21 21.05
N LYS A 134 -5.33 17.20 22.20
CA LYS A 134 -5.58 16.20 23.25
C LYS A 134 -6.38 16.82 24.40
N ALA A 135 -7.60 17.25 24.10
CA ALA A 135 -8.73 17.00 24.99
C ALA A 135 -9.54 15.86 24.35
N LYS A 136 -9.42 14.66 24.93
CA LYS A 136 -10.27 13.48 24.74
C LYS A 136 -11.15 13.47 23.46
N LYS A 137 -10.56 13.06 22.34
CA LYS A 137 -11.20 12.14 21.40
C LYS A 137 -10.25 10.96 21.22
N ARG A 138 -10.64 9.81 21.75
CA ARG A 138 -9.99 8.51 21.49
C ARG A 138 -10.48 7.97 20.14
N PRO A 139 -9.66 7.16 19.47
CA PRO A 139 -9.25 7.44 18.09
C PRO A 139 -10.26 7.03 17.02
N TYR A 140 -10.27 7.83 15.94
CA TYR A 140 -10.54 7.26 14.64
C TYR A 140 -9.23 6.62 14.10
N GLU A 141 -8.97 5.34 14.39
CA GLU A 141 -8.13 4.48 13.53
C GLU A 141 -8.63 4.46 12.08
N GLU A 142 -7.94 5.19 11.22
CA GLU A 142 -7.90 4.87 9.80
C GLU A 142 -7.22 3.52 9.66
N ILE A 143 -7.94 2.53 9.12
CA ILE A 143 -7.44 1.17 8.94
C ILE A 143 -6.34 1.20 7.88
N LYS A 144 -5.08 1.31 8.32
CA LYS A 144 -3.95 0.74 7.58
C LYS A 144 -3.99 -0.77 7.86
N VAL A 145 -4.39 -1.56 6.87
CA VAL A 145 -4.19 -3.02 6.91
C VAL A 145 -2.69 -3.25 6.87
N ASN A 146 -2.10 -3.48 8.04
CA ASN A 146 -0.75 -3.99 8.18
C ASN A 146 -0.88 -5.50 8.42
N ASP A 147 -0.42 -6.32 7.47
CA ASP A 147 -0.63 -7.78 7.42
C ASP A 147 0.06 -8.57 8.56
N ASN A 148 0.77 -7.90 9.48
CA ASN A 148 1.73 -8.56 10.38
C ASN A 148 1.41 -8.52 11.87
N ASP A 149 0.21 -8.11 12.30
CA ASP A 149 -0.17 -8.16 13.73
C ASP A 149 -1.49 -8.91 13.98
N PHE A 150 -2.02 -9.61 12.97
CA PHE A 150 -3.38 -10.19 12.99
C PHE A 150 -3.46 -11.63 13.51
N ALA A 151 -2.44 -12.10 14.22
CA ALA A 151 -2.36 -13.48 14.69
C ALA A 151 -2.46 -13.56 16.21
N SER A 152 -3.52 -13.05 16.82
CA SER A 152 -3.95 -13.47 18.16
C SER A 152 -5.33 -12.91 18.50
N GLN A 153 -6.24 -13.82 18.86
CA GLN A 153 -7.56 -13.60 19.48
C GLN A 153 -8.75 -13.39 18.54
N SER A 154 -9.23 -14.48 17.91
CA SER A 154 -10.59 -15.01 18.15
C SER A 154 -10.86 -16.24 17.27
N SER A 155 -11.61 -17.18 17.83
CA SER A 155 -12.05 -18.47 17.28
C SER A 155 -12.68 -18.40 15.88
N PRO A 156 -12.81 -19.54 15.15
CA PRO A 156 -13.07 -19.56 13.71
C PRO A 156 -14.52 -19.16 13.40
N ALA A 157 -14.74 -17.90 13.03
CA ALA A 157 -16.01 -17.46 12.47
C ALA A 157 -16.02 -17.78 10.97
N GLU A 158 -17.10 -18.43 10.51
CA GLU A 158 -17.41 -18.64 9.10
C GLU A 158 -17.25 -17.34 8.29
N PRO A 159 -16.86 -17.44 7.01
CA PRO A 159 -16.70 -16.27 6.17
C PRO A 159 -18.01 -15.48 6.05
N PRO A 160 -17.96 -14.14 6.14
CA PRO A 160 -19.16 -13.29 6.09
C PRO A 160 -19.92 -13.51 4.78
N GLN A 161 -21.25 -13.65 4.86
CA GLN A 161 -22.08 -13.88 3.69
C GLN A 161 -22.16 -12.64 2.80
N THR A 162 -22.08 -12.82 1.49
CA THR A 162 -22.13 -11.73 0.50
C THR A 162 -23.37 -10.83 0.65
N ALA A 163 -24.49 -11.40 1.09
CA ALA A 163 -25.74 -10.66 1.32
C ALA A 163 -25.62 -9.61 2.44
N ASP A 164 -24.85 -9.91 3.50
CA ASP A 164 -24.66 -8.99 4.63
C ASP A 164 -23.75 -7.82 4.25
N LEU A 165 -22.75 -8.07 3.41
CA LEU A 165 -21.88 -7.03 2.84
C LEU A 165 -22.67 -6.07 1.93
N ILE A 166 -23.55 -6.60 1.08
CA ILE A 166 -24.39 -5.79 0.21
C ILE A 166 -25.33 -4.91 1.04
N ARG A 167 -25.94 -5.45 2.09
CA ARG A 167 -26.82 -4.68 2.99
C ARG A 167 -26.05 -3.55 3.68
N ALA A 168 -24.88 -3.85 4.24
CA ALA A 168 -24.05 -2.84 4.91
C ALA A 168 -23.59 -1.71 3.96
N LEU A 169 -23.31 -2.04 2.69
CA LEU A 169 -22.99 -1.03 1.66
C LEU A 169 -24.19 -0.13 1.32
N GLN A 170 -25.40 -0.71 1.22
CA GLN A 170 -26.63 0.04 0.95
C GLN A 170 -27.05 0.94 2.11
N GLU A 171 -26.85 0.49 3.35
CA GLU A 171 -27.09 1.30 4.55
C GLU A 171 -26.15 2.51 4.60
N LEU A 172 -24.89 2.33 4.18
CA LEU A 172 -23.91 3.41 4.14
C LEU A 172 -24.18 4.47 3.07
N GLU A 173 -24.83 4.11 1.96
CA GLU A 173 -25.25 5.07 0.91
C GLU A 173 -26.26 6.11 1.46
N ASN A 174 -27.06 5.71 2.46
CA ASN A 174 -28.07 6.54 3.11
C ASN A 174 -27.56 7.25 4.39
N ALA A 175 -26.24 7.27 4.62
CA ALA A 175 -25.66 7.77 5.86
C ALA A 175 -25.69 9.31 6.02
N ALA A 176 -25.37 9.81 7.22
CA ALA A 176 -25.46 11.23 7.56
C ALA A 176 -24.63 12.14 6.65
N SER A 177 -23.50 11.64 6.12
CA SER A 177 -22.67 12.33 5.14
C SER A 177 -23.32 12.48 3.76
N SER A 178 -24.41 11.78 3.44
CA SER A 178 -25.21 12.00 2.22
C SER A 178 -26.40 12.94 2.42
N ASP A 179 -26.77 13.27 3.67
CA ASP A 179 -27.87 14.18 4.02
C ASP A 179 -27.57 15.67 3.65
N ALA A 180 -27.84 16.02 2.40
CA ALA A 180 -27.60 17.35 1.85
C ALA A 180 -28.50 18.42 2.47
N ALA A 181 -29.74 18.07 2.84
CA ALA A 181 -30.69 18.98 3.46
C ALA A 181 -30.19 19.42 4.84
N LEU A 182 -29.66 18.49 5.64
CA LEU A 182 -29.09 18.79 6.95
C LEU A 182 -27.84 19.68 6.84
N ARG A 183 -26.94 19.40 5.89
CA ARG A 183 -25.76 20.26 5.62
C ARG A 183 -26.16 21.67 5.23
N GLN A 184 -27.19 21.81 4.39
CA GLN A 184 -27.71 23.11 4.00
C GLN A 184 -28.26 23.87 5.23
N ARG A 185 -29.03 23.22 6.10
CA ARG A 185 -29.54 23.82 7.34
C ARG A 185 -28.41 24.33 8.25
N ILE A 186 -27.34 23.56 8.40
CA ILE A 186 -26.14 23.97 9.16
C ILE A 186 -25.48 25.19 8.49
N SER A 187 -25.36 25.20 7.17
CA SER A 187 -24.74 26.31 6.43
C SER A 187 -25.53 27.61 6.47
N THR A 188 -26.86 27.52 6.63
CA THR A 188 -27.77 28.67 6.72
C THR A 188 -27.91 29.24 8.13
N LEU A 189 -27.20 28.70 9.13
CA LEU A 189 -27.25 29.22 10.49
C LEU A 189 -26.79 30.69 10.52
N PRO A 190 -27.49 31.58 11.25
CA PRO A 190 -27.16 33.00 11.28
C PRO A 190 -25.73 33.26 11.77
N PRO A 191 -25.02 34.27 11.26
CA PRO A 191 -23.67 34.59 11.70
C PRO A 191 -23.62 34.97 13.18
N GLU A 192 -24.71 35.51 13.75
CA GLU A 192 -24.84 35.80 15.18
C GLU A 192 -24.81 34.55 16.08
N VAL A 193 -25.14 33.37 15.52
CA VAL A 193 -25.03 32.07 16.20
C VAL A 193 -23.61 31.50 16.06
N GLN A 194 -22.87 31.88 15.02
CA GLN A 194 -21.54 31.36 14.70
C GLN A 194 -20.39 32.21 15.28
N ASP A 195 -20.60 33.52 15.44
CA ASP A 195 -19.56 34.48 15.84
C ASP A 195 -19.98 35.31 17.06
N THR A 196 -19.27 35.08 18.16
CA THR A 196 -19.42 35.82 19.43
C THR A 196 -19.17 37.31 19.32
N SER A 197 -18.42 37.76 18.30
CA SER A 197 -18.13 39.18 18.08
C SER A 197 -19.39 39.98 17.71
N LEU A 198 -20.42 39.32 17.19
CA LEU A 198 -21.66 39.95 16.71
C LEU A 198 -22.72 40.15 17.80
N LEU A 199 -22.45 39.68 19.03
CA LEU A 199 -23.38 39.80 20.18
C LEU A 199 -23.67 41.25 20.56
N HIS A 200 -22.78 42.20 20.25
CA HIS A 200 -23.00 43.63 20.47
C HIS A 200 -24.20 44.21 19.70
N LYS A 201 -24.70 43.50 18.67
CA LYS A 201 -25.88 43.89 17.89
C LYS A 201 -27.20 43.56 18.60
N VAL A 202 -27.15 42.73 19.64
CA VAL A 202 -28.31 42.41 20.48
C VAL A 202 -28.47 43.52 21.50
N THR A 203 -29.41 44.44 21.25
CA THR A 203 -29.60 45.64 22.07
C THR A 203 -30.85 45.56 22.96
N ASP A 204 -31.78 44.67 22.63
CA ASP A 204 -33.05 44.51 23.30
C ASP A 204 -33.25 43.07 23.83
N LYS A 205 -34.10 42.93 24.85
CA LYS A 205 -34.35 41.66 25.51
C LYS A 205 -35.01 40.63 24.57
N GLU A 206 -35.89 41.08 23.68
CA GLU A 206 -36.63 40.21 22.77
C GLU A 206 -35.71 39.58 21.70
N SER A 207 -34.79 40.36 21.13
CA SER A 207 -33.77 39.86 20.20
C SER A 207 -32.79 38.92 20.87
N GLY A 208 -32.43 39.15 22.14
CA GLY A 208 -31.63 38.22 22.94
C GLY A 208 -32.33 36.88 23.18
N GLU A 209 -33.61 36.89 23.56
CA GLU A 209 -34.40 35.67 23.74
C GLU A 209 -34.63 34.91 22.42
N ARG A 210 -34.72 35.62 21.30
CA ARG A 210 -34.78 35.01 19.95
C ARG A 210 -33.45 34.35 19.59
N LEU A 211 -32.33 35.02 19.84
CA LEU A 211 -31.00 34.46 19.56
C LEU A 211 -30.72 33.24 20.44
N SER A 212 -31.08 33.28 21.73
CA SER A 212 -30.94 32.12 22.64
C SER A 212 -31.64 30.89 22.10
N ARG A 213 -32.90 31.03 21.66
CA ARG A 213 -33.66 29.93 21.05
C ARG A 213 -33.00 29.38 19.78
N LEU A 214 -32.46 30.26 18.93
CA LEU A 214 -31.75 29.85 17.72
C LEU A 214 -30.43 29.14 18.03
N VAL A 215 -29.71 29.58 19.06
CA VAL A 215 -28.49 28.92 19.53
C VAL A 215 -28.80 27.53 20.08
N GLU A 216 -29.86 27.39 20.89
CA GLU A 216 -30.31 26.10 21.42
C GLU A 216 -30.71 25.13 20.29
N GLU A 217 -31.47 25.60 19.29
CA GLU A 217 -31.83 24.81 18.12
C GLU A 217 -30.59 24.38 17.31
N ALA A 218 -29.66 25.31 17.08
CA ALA A 218 -28.40 25.04 16.38
C ALA A 218 -27.53 24.02 17.14
N CYS A 219 -27.44 24.13 18.47
CA CYS A 219 -26.72 23.18 19.31
C CYS A 219 -27.32 21.77 19.21
N MET A 220 -28.64 21.64 19.28
CA MET A 220 -29.33 20.36 19.11
C MET A 220 -29.10 19.76 17.72
N LEU A 221 -29.19 20.58 16.67
CA LEU A 221 -28.95 20.17 15.28
C LEU A 221 -27.51 19.65 15.07
N LEU A 222 -26.53 20.38 15.60
CA LEU A 222 -25.12 20.01 15.50
C LEU A 222 -24.81 18.75 16.33
N ALA A 223 -25.43 18.61 17.51
CA ALA A 223 -25.28 17.41 18.34
C ALA A 223 -25.82 16.16 17.61
N ASP A 224 -27.04 16.22 17.06
CA ASP A 224 -27.63 15.15 16.27
C ASP A 224 -26.76 14.78 15.05
N TYR A 225 -26.35 15.78 14.26
CA TYR A 225 -25.48 15.55 13.11
C TYR A 225 -24.14 14.92 13.51
N SER A 226 -23.51 15.41 14.59
CA SER A 226 -22.24 14.88 15.08
C SER A 226 -22.35 13.44 15.58
N GLY A 227 -23.48 13.08 16.20
CA GLY A 227 -23.76 11.72 16.66
C GLY A 227 -23.98 10.77 15.48
N ARG A 228 -24.80 11.18 14.51
CA ARG A 228 -25.05 10.40 13.28
C ARG A 228 -23.77 10.22 12.46
N LEU A 229 -22.91 11.25 12.38
CA LEU A 229 -21.61 11.14 11.72
C LEU A 229 -20.65 10.19 12.45
N ALA A 230 -20.68 10.17 13.80
CA ALA A 230 -19.88 9.23 14.57
C ALA A 230 -20.32 7.77 14.35
N ALA A 231 -21.63 7.51 14.30
CA ALA A 231 -22.17 6.18 13.99
C ALA A 231 -21.75 5.72 12.59
N GLU A 232 -21.92 6.58 11.57
CA GLU A 232 -21.49 6.29 10.20
C GLU A 232 -19.99 5.96 10.12
N ILE A 233 -19.19 6.71 10.86
CA ILE A 233 -17.75 6.52 10.93
C ILE A 233 -17.42 5.11 11.48
N ASP A 234 -18.12 4.65 12.52
CA ASP A 234 -17.91 3.31 13.07
C ASP A 234 -18.39 2.20 12.12
N ASP A 235 -19.53 2.40 11.45
CA ASP A 235 -20.07 1.48 10.43
C ASP A 235 -19.07 1.29 9.28
N ARG A 236 -18.45 2.37 8.78
CA ARG A 236 -17.42 2.31 7.72
C ARG A 236 -16.21 1.47 8.11
N ARG A 237 -15.81 1.54 9.37
CA ARG A 237 -14.66 0.78 9.89
C ARG A 237 -14.99 -0.70 10.00
N GLN A 238 -16.17 -1.00 10.55
CA GLN A 238 -16.65 -2.37 10.62
C GLN A 238 -16.73 -2.97 9.22
N LEU A 239 -17.31 -2.25 8.26
CA LEU A 239 -17.39 -2.71 6.88
C LEU A 239 -16.00 -2.95 6.26
N THR A 240 -15.03 -2.07 6.52
CA THR A 240 -13.66 -2.24 6.02
C THR A 240 -13.02 -3.51 6.61
N ARG A 241 -13.23 -3.81 7.90
CA ARG A 241 -12.78 -5.07 8.52
C ARG A 241 -13.45 -6.28 7.87
N THR A 242 -14.77 -6.24 7.69
CA THR A 242 -15.51 -7.35 7.09
C THR A 242 -15.08 -7.59 5.64
N LEU A 243 -14.84 -6.53 4.86
CA LEU A 243 -14.33 -6.63 3.49
C LEU A 243 -12.92 -7.22 3.43
N ALA A 244 -12.03 -6.86 4.37
CA ALA A 244 -10.70 -7.44 4.44
C ALA A 244 -10.75 -8.95 4.69
N VAL A 245 -11.57 -9.38 5.65
CA VAL A 245 -11.80 -10.82 5.94
C VAL A 245 -12.41 -11.53 4.75
N PHE A 246 -13.40 -10.92 4.09
CA PHE A 246 -14.03 -11.49 2.90
C PHE A 246 -13.02 -11.66 1.75
N LEU A 247 -12.22 -10.64 1.45
CA LEU A 247 -11.20 -10.71 0.39
C LEU A 247 -10.15 -11.77 0.68
N GLN A 248 -9.71 -11.89 1.94
CA GLN A 248 -8.78 -12.94 2.34
C GLN A 248 -9.39 -14.33 2.14
N SER A 249 -10.62 -14.53 2.59
CA SER A 249 -11.34 -15.79 2.39
C SER A 249 -11.52 -16.15 0.90
N GLN A 250 -11.79 -15.16 0.05
CA GLN A 250 -11.89 -15.38 -1.40
C GLN A 250 -10.53 -15.78 -2.02
N ARG A 251 -9.43 -15.14 -1.60
CA ARG A 251 -8.07 -15.51 -2.05
C ARG A 251 -7.70 -16.93 -1.63
N ASP A 252 -7.96 -17.29 -0.38
CA ASP A 252 -7.67 -18.63 0.13
C ASP A 252 -8.52 -19.69 -0.58
N GLY A 253 -9.81 -19.38 -0.83
CA GLY A 253 -10.70 -20.24 -1.60
C GLY A 253 -10.24 -20.44 -3.05
N LEU A 254 -9.77 -19.37 -3.72
CA LEU A 254 -9.20 -19.46 -5.06
C LEU A 254 -7.93 -20.31 -5.09
N ALA A 255 -7.00 -20.08 -4.16
CA ALA A 255 -5.76 -20.86 -4.07
C ALA A 255 -6.03 -22.35 -3.84
N GLN A 256 -6.99 -22.69 -2.97
CA GLN A 256 -7.40 -24.07 -2.75
C GLN A 256 -8.03 -24.70 -4.01
N ASN A 257 -8.85 -23.95 -4.74
CA ASN A 257 -9.45 -24.44 -5.98
C ASN A 257 -8.42 -24.62 -7.09
N GLU A 258 -7.43 -23.72 -7.21
CA GLU A 258 -6.31 -23.86 -8.14
C GLU A 258 -5.49 -25.13 -7.83
N GLN A 259 -5.14 -25.36 -6.56
CA GLN A 259 -4.45 -26.59 -6.15
C GLN A 259 -5.27 -27.84 -6.47
N LYS A 260 -6.59 -27.84 -6.23
CA LYS A 260 -7.46 -28.96 -6.60
C LYS A 260 -7.49 -29.20 -8.11
N LEU A 261 -7.49 -28.14 -8.91
CA LEU A 261 -7.42 -28.25 -10.38
C LEU A 261 -6.07 -28.78 -10.86
N GLU A 262 -4.96 -28.40 -10.25
CA GLU A 262 -3.62 -28.94 -10.57
C GLU A 262 -3.52 -30.43 -10.24
N VAL A 263 -4.03 -30.84 -9.07
CA VAL A 263 -4.12 -32.26 -8.68
C VAL A 263 -5.01 -33.01 -9.67
N GLY A 264 -6.16 -32.45 -10.05
CA GLY A 264 -7.05 -33.01 -11.07
C GLY A 264 -6.36 -33.22 -12.43
N LYS A 265 -5.61 -32.22 -12.90
CA LYS A 265 -4.83 -32.32 -14.15
C LYS A 265 -3.74 -33.37 -14.07
N LEU A 266 -3.03 -33.49 -12.94
CA LEU A 266 -2.04 -34.54 -12.74
C LEU A 266 -2.70 -35.92 -12.77
N THR A 267 -3.84 -36.09 -12.10
CA THR A 267 -4.59 -37.36 -12.15
C THR A 267 -5.05 -37.70 -13.56
N ASP A 268 -5.54 -36.73 -14.33
CA ASP A 268 -5.96 -36.94 -15.72
C ASP A 268 -4.77 -37.29 -16.64
N PHE A 269 -3.62 -36.64 -16.43
CA PHE A 269 -2.41 -36.93 -17.20
C PHE A 269 -1.85 -38.32 -16.88
N THR A 270 -1.82 -38.70 -15.60
CA THR A 270 -1.37 -40.04 -15.18
C THR A 270 -2.31 -41.13 -15.70
N PHE A 271 -3.63 -40.91 -15.67
CA PHE A 271 -4.60 -41.84 -16.23
C PHE A 271 -4.46 -41.98 -17.75
N SER A 272 -4.24 -40.87 -18.45
CA SER A 272 -3.98 -40.86 -19.89
C SER A 272 -2.68 -41.60 -20.22
N PHE A 273 -1.60 -41.34 -19.49
CA PHE A 273 -0.30 -42.00 -19.70
C PHE A 273 -0.38 -43.51 -19.44
N LEU A 274 -1.06 -43.92 -18.35
CA LEU A 274 -1.27 -45.33 -18.04
C LEU A 274 -2.11 -46.02 -19.14
N PHE A 275 -3.15 -45.36 -19.64
CA PHE A 275 -3.97 -45.86 -20.74
C PHE A 275 -3.15 -46.06 -22.03
N PHE A 276 -2.34 -45.08 -22.43
CA PHE A 276 -1.45 -45.21 -23.58
C PHE A 276 -0.36 -46.27 -23.39
N PHE A 277 0.20 -46.40 -22.19
CA PHE A 277 1.18 -47.43 -21.86
C PHE A 277 0.58 -48.83 -21.98
N ILE A 278 -0.62 -49.04 -21.44
CA ILE A 278 -1.35 -50.32 -21.57
C ILE A 278 -1.63 -50.64 -23.03
N LEU A 279 -2.13 -49.67 -23.82
CA LEU A 279 -2.35 -49.85 -25.26
C LEU A 279 -1.07 -50.21 -26.01
N SER A 280 0.04 -49.55 -25.70
CA SER A 280 1.36 -49.83 -26.29
C SER A 280 1.86 -51.23 -25.95
N CYS A 281 1.73 -51.66 -24.69
CA CYS A 281 2.05 -53.03 -24.28
C CYS A 281 1.18 -54.06 -25.00
N CYS A 282 -0.13 -53.82 -25.13
CA CYS A 282 -1.03 -54.70 -25.89
C CYS A 282 -0.59 -54.83 -27.35
N LEU A 283 -0.30 -53.71 -28.02
CA LEU A 283 0.21 -53.68 -29.40
C LEU A 283 1.55 -54.42 -29.52
N TYR A 284 2.49 -54.22 -28.60
CA TYR A 284 3.78 -54.90 -28.61
C TYR A 284 3.63 -56.41 -28.46
N VAL A 285 2.78 -56.88 -27.54
CA VAL A 285 2.50 -58.31 -27.36
C VAL A 285 1.83 -58.90 -28.60
N SER A 286 0.88 -58.20 -29.22
CA SER A 286 0.25 -58.64 -30.47
C SER A 286 1.25 -58.73 -31.62
N VAL A 287 2.10 -57.72 -31.80
CA VAL A 287 3.15 -57.70 -32.84
C VAL A 287 4.20 -58.78 -32.57
N SER A 288 4.69 -58.91 -31.33
CA SER A 288 5.64 -59.95 -30.95
C SER A 288 5.08 -61.36 -31.15
N SER A 289 3.79 -61.57 -30.86
CA SER A 289 3.09 -62.83 -31.16
C SER A 289 3.02 -63.09 -32.67
N PHE A 290 2.75 -62.06 -33.48
CA PHE A 290 2.77 -62.15 -34.95
C PHE A 290 4.16 -62.49 -35.50
N TYR A 291 5.21 -61.86 -34.97
CA TYR A 291 6.60 -62.16 -35.37
C TYR A 291 7.02 -63.57 -34.94
N SER A 292 6.62 -64.00 -33.75
CA SER A 292 6.87 -65.37 -33.28
C SER A 292 6.14 -66.40 -34.13
N PHE A 293 4.88 -66.13 -34.51
CA PHE A 293 4.10 -66.97 -35.41
C PHE A 293 4.70 -67.01 -36.83
N SER A 294 5.18 -65.88 -37.33
CA SER A 294 5.88 -65.76 -38.63
C SER A 294 7.21 -66.52 -38.64
N LEU A 295 8.02 -66.41 -37.57
CA LEU A 295 9.25 -67.19 -37.42
C LEU A 295 8.99 -68.70 -37.30
N TYR A 296 7.87 -69.07 -36.68
CA TYR A 296 7.42 -70.47 -36.62
C TYR A 296 7.06 -70.99 -38.00
N LEU A 297 6.29 -70.23 -38.79
CA LEU A 297 5.97 -70.55 -40.18
C LEU A 297 7.22 -70.59 -41.08
N CYS A 298 8.17 -69.68 -40.87
CA CYS A 298 9.43 -69.65 -41.61
C CYS A 298 10.33 -70.86 -41.27
N SER A 299 10.38 -71.27 -40.00
CA SER A 299 11.09 -72.50 -39.59
C SER A 299 10.45 -73.76 -40.18
N CYS A 300 9.12 -73.83 -40.22
CA CYS A 300 8.42 -74.94 -40.89
C CYS A 300 8.75 -74.98 -42.39
N TYR A 301 8.80 -73.83 -43.06
CA TYR A 301 9.11 -73.74 -44.49
C TYR A 301 10.56 -74.19 -44.83
N TYR A 302 11.54 -73.85 -43.97
CA TYR A 302 12.93 -74.29 -44.16
C TYR A 302 13.15 -75.78 -43.83
N CYS A 303 12.36 -76.36 -42.92
CA CYS A 303 12.38 -77.79 -42.65
C CYS A 303 11.89 -78.63 -43.85
N ASP A 304 10.82 -78.20 -44.53
CA ASP A 304 10.28 -78.92 -45.71
C ASP A 304 11.29 -78.97 -46.86
N HIS A 305 12.00 -77.86 -47.12
CA HIS A 305 13.00 -77.80 -48.20
C HIS A 305 14.25 -78.66 -47.92
N SER A 306 14.61 -78.84 -46.66
CA SER A 306 15.77 -79.65 -46.25
C SER A 306 15.48 -81.16 -46.38
N CYS A 307 14.23 -81.58 -46.18
CA CYS A 307 13.80 -82.97 -46.36
C CYS A 307 13.85 -83.41 -47.84
N MET A 308 13.54 -82.53 -48.79
CA MET A 308 13.64 -82.84 -50.23
C MET A 308 15.09 -83.06 -50.70
N TRP A 309 16.06 -82.37 -50.10
CA TRP A 309 17.48 -82.51 -50.46
C TRP A 309 18.09 -83.85 -50.00
N LEU A 310 17.71 -84.34 -48.82
CA LEU A 310 18.17 -85.63 -48.31
C LEU A 310 17.63 -86.82 -49.13
N LEU A 311 16.41 -86.70 -49.66
CA LEU A 311 15.83 -87.72 -50.54
C LEU A 311 16.62 -87.84 -51.87
N HIS A 312 17.11 -86.73 -52.39
CA HIS A 312 17.91 -86.71 -53.63
C HIS A 312 19.33 -87.27 -53.43
N ILE A 313 19.96 -87.02 -52.27
CA ILE A 313 21.29 -87.56 -51.95
C ILE A 313 21.24 -89.09 -51.72
N TRP A 314 20.16 -89.60 -51.12
CA TRP A 314 20.02 -91.04 -50.91
C TRP A 314 19.88 -91.82 -52.24
N VAL A 315 19.15 -91.27 -53.21
CA VAL A 315 19.00 -91.88 -54.55
C VAL A 315 20.32 -91.91 -55.32
N CYS A 316 21.22 -90.95 -55.12
CA CYS A 316 22.49 -90.88 -55.86
C CYS A 316 23.61 -91.81 -55.36
N SER A 317 23.59 -92.33 -54.13
CA SER A 317 24.65 -93.22 -53.64
C SER A 317 24.39 -94.72 -53.82
N ALA A 318 23.18 -95.11 -54.23
CA ALA A 318 22.85 -96.51 -54.52
C ALA A 318 23.63 -97.13 -55.71
N HIS A 319 24.56 -96.39 -56.33
CA HIS A 319 25.24 -96.81 -57.55
C HIS A 319 26.77 -96.79 -57.51
N ARG A 320 27.39 -96.86 -56.32
CA ARG A 320 28.85 -97.03 -56.18
C ARG A 320 29.22 -98.27 -55.33
N GLY A 321 28.64 -99.42 -55.65
CA GLY A 321 28.91 -100.70 -54.98
C GLY A 321 28.75 -101.93 -55.89
N GLN A 322 29.62 -102.07 -56.91
CA GLN A 322 30.25 -103.32 -57.40
C GLN A 322 31.26 -102.98 -58.50
#